data_AF-A0A2I2G5R8-F1
#
_entry.id   AF-A0A2I2G5R8-F1
#
_cell.length_a   1.000
_cell.length_b   1.000
_cell.length_c   1.000
_cell.angle_alpha   90.00
_cell.angle_beta   90.00
_cell.angle_gamma   90.00
#
_symmetry.space_group_name_H-M   'P 1'
#
loop_
_entity.id
_entity.type
_entity.pdbx_description
1 polymer ?
#
loop_
_entity_poly.entity_id
_entity_poly.type
_entity_poly.pdbx_seq_one_letter_code
_entity_poly.pdbx_strand_id
1 'polypeptide(L)'
;SALADCATTVRTVFSPTQQRLESTLELSRSLATVIEGDNSLARHFGVPLASDSMDRKIDSLFDKLQLMKDDEGKCTICWLDIVLAPSYNPARREDGCYYLQLDGRSGLIRVSESDHNFIESGLPQKLIDPRSYPRDVKSEEETMKLVGGLLLNLNKVASQSKYP
;
A
#
# COMPACT_ATOMS: atom_id res chain seq x y z
N SER A 1 -26.87 -16.94 -46.06
CA SER A 1 -28.29 -16.61 -45.82
C SER A 1 -28.33 -15.37 -44.93
N ALA A 2 -29.40 -14.58 -44.97
CA ALA A 2 -29.52 -13.38 -44.13
C ALA A 2 -29.34 -13.65 -42.61
N LEU A 3 -29.59 -14.87 -42.17
CA LEU A 3 -29.32 -15.36 -40.81
C LEU A 3 -27.81 -15.47 -40.49
N ALA A 4 -26.97 -15.86 -41.45
CA ALA A 4 -25.52 -15.95 -41.27
C ALA A 4 -24.88 -14.55 -41.17
N ASP A 5 -25.39 -13.58 -41.93
CA ASP A 5 -24.90 -12.20 -41.90
C ASP A 5 -25.32 -11.48 -40.61
N CYS A 6 -26.54 -11.73 -40.12
CA CYS A 6 -26.98 -11.28 -38.79
C CYS A 6 -26.14 -11.90 -37.66
N ALA A 7 -25.85 -13.21 -37.71
CA ALA A 7 -25.03 -13.88 -36.69
C ALA A 7 -23.59 -13.37 -36.65
N THR A 8 -23.04 -13.01 -37.81
CA THR A 8 -21.69 -12.44 -37.92
C THR A 8 -21.66 -11.03 -37.34
N THR A 9 -22.67 -10.22 -37.63
CA THR A 9 -22.85 -8.87 -37.07
C THR A 9 -23.02 -8.88 -35.55
N VAL A 10 -23.81 -9.80 -35.01
CA VAL A 10 -23.97 -9.96 -33.54
C VAL A 10 -22.66 -10.38 -32.88
N ARG A 11 -21.88 -11.30 -33.47
CA ARG A 11 -20.56 -11.73 -32.93
C ARG A 11 -19.51 -10.63 -32.97
N THR A 12 -19.54 -9.74 -33.97
CA THR A 12 -18.61 -8.61 -34.05
C THR A 12 -18.93 -7.49 -33.07
N VAL A 13 -20.21 -7.36 -32.66
CA VAL A 13 -20.66 -6.32 -31.71
C VAL A 13 -20.67 -6.86 -30.26
N PHE A 14 -20.81 -8.18 -30.09
CA PHE A 14 -20.75 -8.85 -28.80
C PHE A 14 -19.30 -9.21 -28.42
N SER A 15 -18.55 -8.21 -27.96
CA SER A 15 -17.30 -8.39 -27.20
C SER A 15 -17.39 -7.88 -25.75
N PRO A 16 -18.27 -8.40 -24.87
CA PRO A 16 -18.22 -8.04 -23.45
C PRO A 16 -18.05 -9.30 -22.61
N THR A 17 -16.86 -9.89 -22.53
CA THR A 17 -16.66 -10.93 -21.51
C THR A 17 -15.22 -11.06 -21.10
N GLN A 18 -14.30 -11.58 -21.91
CA GLN A 18 -13.02 -12.03 -21.37
C GLN A 18 -12.16 -10.90 -20.77
N GLN A 19 -11.81 -9.88 -21.54
CA GLN A 19 -10.95 -8.79 -21.04
C GLN A 19 -11.60 -8.02 -19.88
N ARG A 20 -12.92 -7.78 -19.94
CA ARG A 20 -13.64 -7.10 -18.85
C ARG A 20 -13.74 -7.98 -17.59
N LEU A 21 -13.93 -9.28 -17.75
CA LEU A 21 -13.94 -10.25 -16.65
C LEU A 21 -12.54 -10.39 -16.04
N GLU A 22 -11.49 -10.42 -16.86
CA GLU A 22 -10.09 -10.45 -16.43
C GLU A 22 -9.75 -9.20 -15.63
N SER A 23 -10.06 -8.00 -16.16
CA SER A 23 -9.85 -6.75 -15.42
C SER A 23 -10.68 -6.69 -14.13
N THR A 24 -11.89 -7.24 -14.14
CA THR A 24 -12.76 -7.32 -12.94
C THR A 24 -12.17 -8.26 -11.89
N LEU A 25 -11.67 -9.42 -12.31
CA LEU A 25 -11.04 -10.42 -11.45
C LEU A 25 -9.74 -9.88 -10.85
N GLU A 26 -8.94 -9.20 -11.67
CA GLU A 26 -7.71 -8.54 -11.25
C GLU A 26 -8.00 -7.44 -10.21
N LEU A 27 -8.98 -6.59 -10.48
CA LEU A 27 -9.44 -5.57 -9.52
C LEU A 27 -9.94 -6.20 -8.22
N SER A 28 -10.72 -7.28 -8.30
CA SER A 28 -11.23 -7.99 -7.12
C SER A 28 -10.12 -8.60 -6.27
N ARG A 29 -9.10 -9.19 -6.90
CA ARG A 29 -7.93 -9.76 -6.19
C ARG A 29 -7.11 -8.65 -5.54
N SER A 30 -6.86 -7.57 -6.28
CA SER A 30 -6.15 -6.40 -5.78
C SER A 30 -6.84 -5.81 -4.54
N LEU A 31 -8.16 -5.62 -4.60
CA LEU A 31 -8.98 -5.15 -3.47
C LEU A 31 -8.94 -6.08 -2.27
N ALA A 32 -9.04 -7.40 -2.47
CA ALA A 32 -8.95 -8.38 -1.38
C ALA A 32 -7.61 -8.29 -0.64
N THR A 33 -6.51 -8.17 -1.38
CA THR A 33 -5.16 -8.05 -0.81
C THR A 33 -5.01 -6.77 0.03
N VAL A 34 -5.62 -5.67 -0.41
CA VAL A 34 -5.58 -4.38 0.31
C VAL A 34 -6.41 -4.46 1.60
N ILE A 35 -7.60 -5.07 1.53
CA ILE A 35 -8.50 -5.22 2.69
C ILE A 35 -7.91 -6.20 3.73
N GLU A 36 -7.37 -7.34 3.30
CA GLU A 36 -6.79 -8.35 4.20
C GLU A 36 -5.47 -7.88 4.84
N GLY A 37 -4.71 -7.03 4.15
CA GLY A 37 -3.41 -6.53 4.62
C GLY A 37 -3.48 -5.25 5.45
N ASP A 38 -4.66 -4.80 5.87
CA ASP A 38 -4.86 -3.54 6.62
C ASP A 38 -4.33 -2.29 5.89
N ASN A 39 -4.18 -2.36 4.56
CA ASN A 39 -3.58 -1.32 3.74
C ASN A 39 -4.56 -0.18 3.43
N SER A 40 -4.03 1.03 3.20
CA SER A 40 -4.82 2.21 2.81
C SER A 40 -5.46 2.03 1.43
N LEU A 41 -6.81 2.08 1.37
CA LEU A 41 -7.55 2.02 0.11
C LEU A 41 -7.38 3.31 -0.68
N ALA A 42 -7.37 4.46 -0.01
CA ALA A 42 -7.16 5.75 -0.66
C ALA A 42 -5.82 5.77 -1.41
N ARG A 43 -4.74 5.30 -0.76
CA ARG A 43 -3.42 5.19 -1.38
C ARG A 43 -3.41 4.16 -2.51
N HIS A 44 -4.12 3.03 -2.37
CA HIS A 44 -4.24 2.03 -3.44
C HIS A 44 -4.89 2.61 -4.72
N PHE A 45 -5.86 3.50 -4.57
CA PHE A 45 -6.52 4.19 -5.68
C PHE A 45 -5.81 5.49 -6.10
N GLY A 46 -4.61 5.77 -5.56
CA GLY A 46 -3.83 6.96 -5.89
C GLY A 46 -4.45 8.28 -5.41
N VAL A 47 -5.33 8.23 -4.42
CA VAL A 47 -5.90 9.42 -3.78
C VAL A 47 -4.81 10.06 -2.92
N PRO A 48 -4.43 11.33 -3.17
CA PRO A 48 -3.39 11.99 -2.41
C PRO A 48 -3.86 12.26 -0.98
N LEU A 49 -3.08 11.77 -0.02
CA LEU A 49 -3.33 11.94 1.41
C LEU A 49 -2.47 13.06 1.99
N ALA A 50 -2.95 13.68 3.08
CA ALA A 50 -2.16 14.65 3.83
C ALA A 50 -0.92 14.00 4.44
N SER A 51 -1.01 12.73 4.86
CA SER A 51 0.12 11.87 5.25
C SER A 51 1.22 11.82 4.18
N ASP A 52 0.88 11.77 2.89
CA ASP A 52 1.88 11.74 1.81
C ASP A 52 2.72 13.03 1.74
N SER A 53 2.17 14.15 2.22
CA SER A 53 2.91 15.42 2.31
C SER A 53 3.86 15.49 3.51
N MET A 54 3.69 14.58 4.48
CA MET A 54 4.53 14.45 5.67
C MET A 54 5.68 13.46 5.48
N ASP A 55 5.63 12.61 4.44
CA ASP A 55 6.73 11.73 4.04
C ASP A 55 8.08 12.47 3.96
N ARG A 56 8.11 13.66 3.34
CA ARG A 56 9.34 14.49 3.27
C ARG A 56 9.70 15.20 4.57
N LYS A 57 8.74 15.39 5.48
CA LYS A 57 8.99 16.05 6.77
C LYS A 57 9.57 15.08 7.78
N ILE A 58 9.38 13.79 7.60
CA ILE A 58 9.89 12.77 8.53
C ILE A 58 11.39 12.64 8.46
N ASP A 59 11.98 12.71 7.26
CA ASP A 59 13.43 12.78 7.14
C ASP A 59 14.03 14.00 7.89
N SER A 60 13.23 15.03 8.17
CA SER A 60 13.66 16.20 8.97
C SER A 60 13.44 16.04 10.49
N LEU A 61 12.70 15.03 10.93
CA LEU A 61 12.46 14.73 12.35
C LEU A 61 13.56 13.87 12.98
N PHE A 62 14.41 13.28 12.14
CA PHE A 62 15.42 12.32 12.56
C PHE A 62 16.80 12.76 12.10
N ASP A 63 17.84 12.26 12.78
CA ASP A 63 19.21 12.47 12.33
C ASP A 63 19.49 11.76 10.99
N LYS A 64 20.61 12.11 10.35
CA LYS A 64 20.98 11.48 9.08
C LYS A 64 21.29 9.99 9.29
N LEU A 65 20.58 9.12 8.56
CA LEU A 65 20.85 7.68 8.55
C LEU A 65 22.28 7.35 8.14
N GLN A 66 22.88 6.40 8.85
CA GLN A 66 24.19 5.86 8.53
C GLN A 66 24.06 4.35 8.29
N LEU A 67 24.15 3.96 7.03
CA LEU A 67 24.21 2.56 6.63
C LEU A 67 25.63 2.04 6.84
N MET A 68 25.80 1.04 7.71
CA MET A 68 27.12 0.56 8.13
C MET A 68 27.59 -0.66 7.33
N LYS A 69 26.67 -1.41 6.73
CA LYS A 69 26.96 -2.54 5.85
C LYS A 69 25.91 -2.60 4.76
N ASP A 70 26.35 -2.49 3.51
CA ASP A 70 25.61 -2.92 2.33
C ASP A 70 26.65 -3.54 1.42
N ASP A 71 26.66 -4.87 1.33
CA ASP A 71 27.58 -5.61 0.47
C ASP A 71 27.20 -5.46 -1.02
N GLU A 72 26.04 -4.86 -1.32
CA GLU A 72 25.48 -4.69 -2.67
C GLU A 72 25.49 -3.22 -3.16
N GLY A 73 25.93 -2.29 -2.31
CA GLY A 73 26.22 -0.89 -2.67
C GLY A 73 25.03 -0.11 -3.24
N LYS A 74 23.79 -0.51 -2.99
CA LYS A 74 22.61 0.07 -3.65
C LYS A 74 21.30 0.01 -2.88
N CYS A 75 21.32 -0.08 -1.55
CA CYS A 75 20.13 0.09 -0.73
C CYS A 75 20.05 1.51 -0.15
N THR A 76 19.31 2.41 -0.81
CA THR A 76 18.90 3.69 -0.24
C THR A 76 17.79 3.47 0.79
N ILE A 77 18.18 3.18 2.03
CA ILE A 77 17.24 3.09 3.15
C ILE A 77 16.87 4.50 3.60
N CYS A 78 15.57 4.81 3.70
CA CYS A 78 15.07 6.07 4.27
C CYS A 78 14.41 5.84 5.64
N TRP A 79 14.11 6.92 6.39
CA TRP A 79 13.47 6.78 7.69
C TRP A 79 12.08 6.15 7.60
N LEU A 80 11.39 6.36 6.49
CA LEU A 80 10.08 5.76 6.25
C LEU A 80 10.16 4.23 6.22
N ASP A 81 11.20 3.65 5.60
CA ASP A 81 11.43 2.19 5.60
C ASP A 81 11.56 1.63 7.02
N ILE A 82 12.13 2.42 7.94
CA ILE A 82 12.39 2.01 9.33
C ILE A 82 11.13 2.19 10.18
N VAL A 83 10.43 3.31 10.04
CA VAL A 83 9.23 3.63 10.83
C VAL A 83 8.05 2.72 10.47
N LEU A 84 7.91 2.37 9.18
CA LEU A 84 6.87 1.46 8.69
C LEU A 84 7.26 -0.02 8.75
N ALA A 85 8.49 -0.34 9.18
CA ALA A 85 8.90 -1.73 9.29
C ALA A 85 8.00 -2.46 10.31
N PRO A 86 7.43 -3.63 9.93
CA PRO A 86 6.58 -4.40 10.85
C PRO A 86 7.37 -4.88 12.07
N SER A 87 8.67 -5.13 11.88
CA SER A 87 9.61 -5.49 12.93
C SER A 87 11.03 -5.13 12.52
N TYR A 88 11.86 -4.84 13.52
CA TYR A 88 13.30 -4.71 13.39
C TYR A 88 13.98 -5.22 14.66
N ASN A 89 15.24 -5.64 14.55
CA ASN A 89 16.01 -6.11 15.70
C ASN A 89 17.01 -5.03 16.15
N PRO A 90 16.76 -4.35 17.29
CA PRO A 90 17.68 -3.36 17.84
C PRO A 90 18.82 -4.00 18.65
N ALA A 91 20.06 -3.59 18.38
CA ALA A 91 21.21 -3.92 19.22
C ALA A 91 21.95 -2.64 19.64
N ARG A 92 21.98 -2.35 20.94
CA ARG A 92 22.77 -1.24 21.48
C ARG A 92 24.25 -1.63 21.55
N ARG A 93 25.13 -0.73 21.11
CA ARG A 93 26.59 -0.93 21.16
C ARG A 93 27.27 0.06 22.11
N GLU A 94 28.56 -0.15 22.34
CA GLU A 94 29.41 0.66 23.23
C GLU A 94 29.51 2.14 22.81
N ASP A 95 29.25 2.45 21.53
CA ASP A 95 29.20 3.82 21.01
C ASP A 95 27.94 4.59 21.41
N GLY A 96 27.04 3.97 22.20
CA GLY A 96 25.78 4.55 22.64
C GLY A 96 24.70 4.56 21.56
N CYS A 97 24.98 4.04 20.35
CA CYS A 97 24.02 3.98 19.26
C CYS A 97 23.34 2.61 19.17
N TYR A 98 22.19 2.61 18.50
CA TYR A 98 21.46 1.40 18.15
C TYR A 98 21.78 1.01 16.72
N TYR A 99 21.91 -0.29 16.51
CA TYR A 99 22.14 -0.90 15.22
C TYR A 99 20.91 -1.72 14.89
N LEU A 100 20.15 -1.26 13.90
CA LEU A 100 18.90 -1.87 13.49
C LEU A 100 19.16 -2.77 12.29
N GLN A 101 18.59 -3.97 12.34
CA GLN A 101 18.45 -4.84 11.18
C GLN A 101 16.97 -4.95 10.84
N LEU A 102 16.61 -4.52 9.63
CA LEU A 102 15.25 -4.66 9.09
C LEU A 102 15.05 -6.06 8.53
N ASP A 103 13.88 -6.65 8.74
CA ASP A 103 13.57 -7.97 8.21
C ASP A 103 13.63 -7.98 6.67
N GLY A 104 14.30 -9.00 6.12
CA GLY A 104 14.51 -9.12 4.67
C GLY A 104 15.59 -8.22 4.08
N ARG A 105 16.32 -7.43 4.89
CA ARG A 105 17.48 -6.64 4.43
C ARG A 105 18.79 -7.09 5.13
N SER A 106 19.88 -7.15 4.36
CA SER A 106 21.20 -7.59 4.82
C SER A 106 22.00 -6.50 5.55
N GLY A 107 21.50 -5.25 5.55
CA GLY A 107 22.23 -4.10 6.09
C GLY A 107 21.96 -3.79 7.56
N LEU A 108 23.00 -3.28 8.23
CA LEU A 108 22.90 -2.70 9.56
C LEU A 108 22.81 -1.17 9.48
N ILE A 109 21.78 -0.62 10.12
CA ILE A 109 21.50 0.81 10.14
C ILE A 109 21.88 1.33 11.52
N ARG A 110 22.84 2.27 11.57
CA ARG A 110 23.19 2.96 12.81
C ARG A 110 22.23 4.13 13.03
N VAL A 111 21.59 4.14 14.18
CA VAL A 111 20.67 5.20 14.63
C VAL A 111 21.07 5.69 16.02
N SER A 112 20.80 6.96 16.31
CA SER A 112 21.03 7.50 17.65
C SER A 112 20.06 6.88 18.67
N GLU A 113 20.41 6.93 19.96
CA GLU A 113 19.51 6.51 21.04
C GLU A 113 18.22 7.34 21.06
N SER A 114 18.31 8.64 20.76
CA SER A 114 17.14 9.52 20.62
C SER A 114 16.21 9.10 19.48
N ASP A 115 16.75 8.80 18.30
CA ASP A 115 15.94 8.38 17.15
C ASP A 115 15.29 7.01 17.42
N HIS A 116 16.03 6.07 17.99
CA HIS A 116 15.48 4.76 18.39
C HIS A 116 14.31 4.92 19.36
N ASN A 117 14.48 5.71 20.42
CA ASN A 117 13.42 5.96 21.40
C ASN A 117 12.23 6.69 20.77
N PHE A 118 12.48 7.58 19.81
CA PHE A 118 11.42 8.26 19.08
C PHE A 118 10.64 7.28 18.19
N ILE A 119 11.29 6.32 17.54
CA ILE A 119 10.62 5.23 16.80
C ILE A 119 9.80 4.34 17.73
N GLU A 120 10.39 3.89 18.85
CA GLU A 120 9.69 3.03 19.84
C GLU A 120 8.46 3.72 20.46
N SER A 121 8.46 5.05 20.55
CA SER A 121 7.32 5.80 21.09
C SER A 121 6.02 5.63 20.28
N GLY A 122 6.10 5.16 19.03
CA GLY A 122 4.94 5.04 18.15
C GLY A 122 4.45 6.37 17.57
N LEU A 123 5.06 7.51 17.96
CA LEU A 123 4.66 8.83 17.50
C LEU A 123 4.90 9.03 15.99
N PRO A 124 6.05 8.63 15.42
CA PRO A 124 6.27 8.72 13.98
C PRO A 124 5.22 7.94 13.17
N GLN A 125 4.85 6.75 13.63
CA GLN A 125 3.84 5.89 13.01
C GLN A 125 2.46 6.56 13.03
N LYS A 126 2.10 7.22 14.14
CA LYS A 126 0.85 8.01 14.21
C LYS A 126 0.88 9.25 13.32
N LEU A 127 2.05 9.79 13.02
CA LEU A 127 2.20 10.95 12.13
C LEU A 127 2.14 10.58 10.63
N ILE A 128 2.32 9.31 10.29
CA ILE A 128 2.19 8.82 8.90
C ILE A 128 0.94 8.00 8.67
N ASP A 129 0.31 7.51 9.73
CA ASP A 129 -0.90 6.73 9.61
C ASP A 129 -2.03 7.61 9.05
N PRO A 130 -2.53 7.31 7.84
CA PRO A 130 -3.68 8.00 7.27
C PRO A 130 -4.89 7.99 8.21
N ARG A 131 -5.00 6.98 9.08
CA ARG A 131 -6.09 6.86 10.06
C ARG A 131 -5.99 7.88 11.20
N SER A 132 -4.86 8.57 11.34
CA SER A 132 -4.63 9.58 12.38
C SER A 132 -5.01 11.00 11.95
N TYR A 133 -5.16 11.27 10.66
CA TYR A 133 -5.51 12.60 10.15
C TYR A 133 -6.99 12.65 9.76
N PRO A 134 -7.79 13.56 10.34
CA PRO A 134 -9.23 13.63 10.03
C PRO A 134 -9.55 13.78 8.53
N ARG A 135 -8.65 14.44 7.78
CA ARG A 135 -8.77 14.59 6.32
C ARG A 135 -8.53 13.27 5.59
N ASP A 136 -7.53 12.51 6.02
CA ASP A 136 -7.14 11.24 5.41
C ASP A 136 -8.11 10.13 5.78
N VAL A 137 -8.61 10.12 7.03
CA VAL A 137 -9.74 9.28 7.46
C VAL A 137 -10.96 9.53 6.58
N LYS A 138 -11.29 10.80 6.31
CA LYS A 138 -12.41 11.13 5.43
C LYS A 138 -12.18 10.67 4.00
N SER A 139 -10.96 10.82 3.47
CA SER A 139 -10.59 10.32 2.14
C SER A 139 -10.64 8.79 2.07
N GLU A 140 -10.25 8.08 3.13
CA GLU A 140 -10.42 6.64 3.28
C GLU A 140 -11.90 6.25 3.31
N GLU A 141 -12.73 6.90 4.13
CA GLU A 141 -14.17 6.64 4.20
C GLU A 141 -14.88 6.87 2.86
N GLU A 142 -14.53 7.94 2.14
CA GLU A 142 -15.05 8.22 0.81
C GLU A 142 -14.62 7.14 -0.19
N THR A 143 -13.36 6.71 -0.13
CA THR A 143 -12.84 5.63 -0.97
C THR A 143 -13.52 4.31 -0.67
N MET A 144 -13.73 3.98 0.62
CA MET A 144 -14.46 2.77 1.04
C MET A 144 -15.90 2.76 0.52
N LYS A 145 -16.60 3.90 0.52
CA LYS A 145 -17.95 4.00 -0.06
C LYS A 145 -17.95 3.73 -1.57
N LEU A 146 -16.98 4.29 -2.30
CA LEU A 146 -16.83 4.06 -3.74
C LEU A 146 -16.52 2.58 -4.04
N VAL A 147 -15.59 1.98 -3.29
CA VAL A 147 -15.25 0.56 -3.40
C VAL A 147 -16.44 -0.32 -3.06
N GLY A 148 -17.20 0.00 -2.01
CA GLY A 148 -18.42 -0.70 -1.64
C GLY A 148 -19.47 -0.69 -2.76
N GLY A 149 -19.69 0.46 -3.41
CA GLY A 149 -20.57 0.57 -4.57
C GLY A 149 -20.07 -0.25 -5.78
N LEU A 150 -18.76 -0.28 -5.99
CA LEU A 150 -18.14 -1.07 -7.05
C LEU A 150 -18.29 -2.58 -6.78
N LEU A 151 -17.99 -3.05 -5.57
CA LEU A 151 -18.17 -4.44 -5.15
C LEU A 151 -19.62 -4.91 -5.27
N LEU A 152 -20.60 -4.07 -4.90
CA LEU A 152 -22.02 -4.37 -5.10
C LEU A 152 -22.37 -4.58 -6.58
N ASN A 153 -21.84 -3.74 -7.47
CA ASN A 153 -22.03 -3.90 -8.90
C ASN A 153 -21.37 -5.19 -9.43
N LEU A 154 -20.15 -5.49 -8.99
CA LEU A 154 -19.46 -6.72 -9.38
C LEU A 154 -20.21 -7.98 -8.93
N ASN A 155 -20.70 -8.00 -7.68
CA ASN A 155 -21.50 -9.09 -7.15
C ASN A 155 -22.84 -9.25 -7.90
N LYS A 156 -23.45 -8.14 -8.34
CA LYS A 156 -24.64 -8.17 -9.17
C LYS A 156 -24.36 -8.77 -10.56
N VAL A 157 -23.24 -8.40 -11.19
CA VAL A 157 -22.82 -8.97 -12.48
C VAL A 157 -22.51 -10.46 -12.35
N ALA A 158 -21.78 -10.87 -11.30
CA ALA A 158 -21.44 -12.26 -11.03
C ALA A 158 -22.65 -13.13 -10.68
N SER A 159 -23.67 -12.58 -10.01
CA SER A 159 -24.92 -13.31 -9.74
C SER A 159 -25.80 -13.44 -10.98
N GLN A 160 -25.72 -12.50 -11.93
CA GLN A 160 -26.38 -12.59 -13.23
C GLN A 160 -25.69 -13.58 -14.20
N SER A 161 -24.39 -13.85 -14.03
CA SER A 161 -23.68 -14.88 -14.82
C SER A 161 -23.95 -16.31 -14.36
N LYS A 162 -24.72 -16.52 -13.28
CA LYS A 162 -25.26 -17.83 -12.90
C LYS A 162 -26.61 -18.08 -13.60
N TYR A 163 -26.56 -18.31 -14.91
CA TYR A 163 -27.58 -19.07 -15.65
C TYR A 163 -26.85 -20.12 -16.51
N PRO A 164 -27.43 -21.34 -16.65
CA PRO A 164 -26.75 -22.55 -17.14
C PRO A 164 -26.29 -22.46 -18.60
#